data_AF-A0A9P0QF88-F1
#
_entry.id   AF-A0A9P0QF88-F1
#
_cell.length_a   1.000
_cell.length_b   1.000
_cell.length_c   1.000
_cell.angle_alpha   90.00
_cell.angle_beta   90.00
_cell.angle_gamma   90.00
#
_symmetry.space_group_name_H-M   'P 1'
#
loop_
_entity.id
_entity.type
_entity.pdbx_description
1 polymer ?
#
loop_
_entity_poly.entity_id
_entity_poly.type
_entity_poly.pdbx_seq_one_letter_code
_entity_poly.pdbx_strand_id
1 'polypeptide(L)'
;MQDLVCQWKAKPLHGRYKSRIEDNAIDTKASQGWLQSGNLFLETEGFIASIQDQVVPTKLYRKRITHENVEDTRCRICGEKDEHIDHIVAGCSPLAPKQYLERHNDVAKILYQALAKKHLGETGTQPYYKYTPPPVIETETSRLYWNRKIITDRPIPNNIPDIVLTLKEERTTFIIDIAEPLPTNIQTTHAEKINKYLPLSDEIKRMWEMGNVSVIPVIIGATGEIPRKLHKSLEKLQLHPKIYLQLQKAALLGTCRTVRRVLGDENRIR
;
A
#
# COMPACT_ATOMS: atom_id res chain seq x y z
N MET A 1 22.43 -21.09 14.69
CA MET A 1 21.32 -20.35 14.05
C MET A 1 21.35 -18.85 14.40
N GLN A 2 21.49 -18.45 15.67
CA GLN A 2 21.62 -17.04 16.05
C GLN A 2 22.79 -16.30 15.37
N ASP A 3 23.95 -16.93 15.28
CA ASP A 3 25.15 -16.35 14.66
C ASP A 3 24.95 -16.02 13.17
N LEU A 4 24.34 -16.94 12.41
CA LEU A 4 24.00 -16.71 11.00
C LEU A 4 23.01 -15.55 10.80
N VAL A 5 22.06 -15.38 11.73
CA VAL A 5 21.12 -14.24 11.71
C VAL A 5 21.85 -12.93 11.96
N CYS A 6 22.78 -12.89 12.92
CA CYS A 6 23.61 -11.70 13.18
C CYS A 6 24.49 -11.36 11.98
N GLN A 7 25.12 -12.35 11.36
CA GLN A 7 25.92 -12.15 10.14
C GLN A 7 25.09 -11.63 8.98
N TRP A 8 23.88 -12.16 8.76
CA TRP A 8 22.97 -11.65 7.73
C TRP A 8 22.54 -10.21 8.01
N LYS A 9 22.19 -9.86 9.26
CA LYS A 9 21.85 -8.49 9.67
C LYS A 9 22.99 -7.50 9.44
N ALA A 10 24.23 -7.92 9.65
CA ALA A 10 25.41 -7.08 9.45
C ALA A 10 25.70 -6.79 7.96
N LYS A 11 25.07 -7.50 7.01
CA LYS A 11 25.28 -7.26 5.58
C LYS A 11 24.74 -5.88 5.18
N PRO A 12 25.53 -5.00 4.55
CA PRO A 12 25.13 -3.64 4.21
C PRO A 12 23.88 -3.51 3.31
N LEU A 13 23.61 -4.54 2.48
CA LEU A 13 22.46 -4.59 1.57
C LEU A 13 21.34 -5.46 2.15
N HIS A 14 21.59 -6.76 2.31
CA HIS A 14 20.59 -7.74 2.76
C HIS A 14 20.07 -7.45 4.18
N GLY A 15 20.92 -6.91 5.07
CA GLY A 15 20.53 -6.53 6.42
C GLY A 15 19.52 -5.38 6.47
N ARG A 16 19.37 -4.61 5.38
CA ARG A 16 18.43 -3.48 5.32
C ARG A 16 17.00 -3.92 5.51
N TYR A 17 16.57 -5.02 4.86
CA TYR A 17 15.21 -5.51 5.03
C TYR A 17 14.94 -5.89 6.49
N LYS A 18 15.87 -6.62 7.11
CA LYS A 18 15.75 -7.02 8.51
C LYS A 18 15.68 -5.82 9.44
N SER A 19 16.53 -4.82 9.23
CA SER A 19 16.51 -3.56 9.98
C SER A 19 15.18 -2.81 9.80
N ARG A 20 14.61 -2.77 8.57
CA ARG A 20 13.32 -2.14 8.28
C ARG A 20 12.16 -2.79 9.04
N ILE A 21 12.09 -4.12 9.06
CA ILE A 21 10.98 -4.84 9.73
C ILE A 21 11.14 -4.93 11.26
N GLU A 22 12.32 -4.63 11.79
CA GLU A 22 12.59 -4.56 13.24
C GLU A 22 12.39 -3.15 13.82
N ASP A 23 12.05 -2.16 12.99
CA ASP A 23 11.60 -0.85 13.46
C ASP A 23 10.39 -1.00 14.40
N ASN A 24 10.40 -0.25 15.51
CA ASN A 24 9.37 -0.33 16.54
C ASN A 24 7.95 -0.06 16.01
N ALA A 25 7.80 0.75 14.96
CA ALA A 25 6.51 1.06 14.35
C ALA A 25 5.99 -0.05 13.42
N ILE A 26 6.84 -1.02 13.05
CA ILE A 26 6.51 -2.13 12.15
C ILE A 26 6.20 -3.39 12.96
N ASP A 27 5.17 -4.12 12.53
CA ASP A 27 4.89 -5.45 13.02
C ASP A 27 5.69 -6.46 12.18
N THR A 28 6.81 -6.94 12.74
CA THR A 28 7.70 -7.90 12.09
C THR A 28 6.97 -9.18 11.69
N LYS A 29 6.10 -9.70 12.57
CA LYS A 29 5.41 -10.98 12.35
C LYS A 29 4.37 -10.83 11.24
N ALA A 30 3.58 -9.76 11.26
CA ALA A 30 2.62 -9.48 10.20
C ALA A 30 3.30 -9.18 8.85
N SER A 31 4.45 -8.47 8.86
CA SER A 31 5.25 -8.19 7.66
C SER A 31 5.77 -9.46 6.96
N GLN A 32 5.88 -10.56 7.70
CA GLN A 32 6.28 -11.88 7.17
C GLN A 32 5.09 -12.84 7.01
N GLY A 33 3.85 -12.39 7.25
CA GLY A 33 2.66 -13.23 7.22
C GLY A 33 2.38 -13.86 5.85
N TRP A 34 2.80 -13.20 4.76
CA TRP A 34 2.64 -13.72 3.40
C TRP A 34 3.35 -15.07 3.19
N LEU A 35 4.51 -15.29 3.82
CA LEU A 35 5.28 -16.54 3.78
C LEU A 35 4.54 -17.72 4.42
N GLN A 36 3.61 -17.45 5.33
CA GLN A 36 2.86 -18.47 6.07
C GLN A 36 1.47 -18.72 5.48
N SER A 37 1.06 -17.92 4.50
CA SER A 37 -0.32 -17.91 4.01
C SER A 37 -0.60 -19.00 2.96
N GLY A 38 0.43 -19.57 2.32
CA GLY A 38 0.31 -20.64 1.32
C GLY A 38 -0.43 -20.23 0.04
N ASN A 39 -0.62 -18.94 -0.19
CA ASN A 39 -1.49 -18.41 -1.26
C ASN A 39 -0.73 -17.85 -2.47
N LEU A 40 0.58 -18.06 -2.53
CA LEU A 40 1.47 -17.58 -3.59
C LEU A 40 2.22 -18.77 -4.21
N PHE A 41 2.53 -18.66 -5.51
CA PHE A 41 3.40 -19.62 -6.17
C PHE A 41 4.85 -19.43 -5.70
N LEU A 42 5.60 -20.53 -5.61
CA LEU A 42 6.99 -20.55 -5.10
C LEU A 42 7.89 -19.55 -5.83
N GLU A 43 7.72 -19.40 -7.14
CA GLU A 43 8.47 -18.46 -7.97
C GLU A 43 8.15 -17.00 -7.63
N THR A 44 6.90 -16.73 -7.24
CA THR A 44 6.49 -15.39 -6.80
C THR A 44 7.01 -15.09 -5.40
N GLU A 45 7.00 -16.07 -4.50
CA GLU A 45 7.58 -15.92 -3.17
C GLU A 45 9.09 -15.64 -3.23
N GLY A 46 9.83 -16.42 -4.01
CA GLY A 46 11.25 -16.19 -4.24
C GLY A 46 11.54 -14.81 -4.84
N PHE A 47 10.68 -14.33 -5.74
CA PHE A 47 10.84 -13.00 -6.33
C PHE A 47 10.48 -11.85 -5.37
N ILE A 48 9.51 -12.04 -4.48
CA ILE A 48 9.25 -11.07 -3.40
C ILE A 48 10.47 -10.98 -2.48
N ALA A 49 11.02 -12.13 -2.08
CA ALA A 49 12.20 -12.19 -1.22
C ALA A 49 13.40 -11.48 -1.88
N SER A 50 13.63 -11.68 -3.18
CA SER A 50 14.72 -11.00 -3.89
C SER A 50 14.54 -9.48 -3.97
N ILE A 51 13.30 -8.99 -4.12
CA ILE A 51 13.00 -7.56 -4.06
C ILE A 51 13.28 -7.01 -2.65
N GLN A 52 12.82 -7.70 -1.60
CA GLN A 52 13.02 -7.30 -0.21
C GLN A 52 14.51 -7.24 0.15
N ASP A 53 15.28 -8.25 -0.27
CA ASP A 53 16.73 -8.30 -0.08
C ASP A 53 17.52 -7.39 -1.04
N GLN A 54 16.83 -6.72 -1.98
CA GLN A 54 17.42 -5.86 -3.02
C GLN A 54 18.36 -6.61 -3.97
N VAL A 55 18.20 -7.93 -4.11
CA VAL A 55 18.98 -8.82 -4.98
C VAL A 55 18.27 -8.97 -6.32
N VAL A 56 18.31 -7.91 -7.10
CA VAL A 56 17.59 -7.79 -8.38
C VAL A 56 18.42 -6.94 -9.32
N PRO A 57 18.45 -7.26 -10.63
CA PRO A 57 19.41 -6.72 -11.60
C PRO A 57 19.08 -5.28 -12.04
N THR A 58 18.95 -4.38 -11.08
CA THR A 58 18.91 -2.93 -11.32
C THR A 58 20.28 -2.44 -11.77
N LYS A 59 20.35 -1.36 -12.55
CA LYS A 59 21.63 -0.81 -13.04
C LYS A 59 22.61 -0.47 -11.90
N LEU A 60 22.11 0.07 -10.79
CA LEU A 60 22.96 0.38 -9.64
C LEU A 60 23.49 -0.90 -8.96
N TYR A 61 22.65 -1.93 -8.83
CA TYR A 61 23.07 -3.24 -8.31
C TYR A 61 24.14 -3.87 -9.21
N ARG A 62 23.91 -3.86 -10.53
CA ARG A 62 24.86 -4.41 -11.51
C ARG A 62 26.22 -3.70 -11.46
N LYS A 63 26.22 -2.37 -11.36
CA LYS A 63 27.47 -1.59 -11.24
C LYS A 63 28.21 -1.83 -9.93
N ARG A 64 27.51 -1.78 -8.79
CA ARG A 64 28.14 -1.72 -7.46
C ARG A 64 28.33 -3.08 -6.79
N ILE A 65 27.53 -4.07 -7.14
CA ILE A 65 27.51 -5.38 -6.45
C ILE A 65 28.07 -6.48 -7.32
N THR A 66 27.64 -6.59 -8.58
CA THR A 66 28.19 -7.60 -9.51
C THR A 66 29.41 -7.09 -10.29
N HIS A 67 29.79 -5.82 -10.12
CA HIS A 67 30.92 -5.18 -10.78
C HIS A 67 30.87 -5.29 -12.32
N GLU A 68 29.67 -5.29 -12.89
CA GLU A 68 29.48 -5.25 -14.33
C GLU A 68 29.84 -3.86 -14.88
N ASN A 69 30.28 -3.83 -16.14
CA ASN A 69 30.55 -2.57 -16.84
C ASN A 69 29.25 -1.85 -17.21
N VAL A 70 28.70 -1.08 -16.24
CA VAL A 70 27.53 -0.25 -16.41
C VAL A 70 27.96 1.22 -16.36
N GLU A 71 27.98 1.87 -17.51
CA GLU A 71 28.36 3.27 -17.64
C GLU A 71 27.33 4.18 -16.94
N ASP A 72 26.06 4.06 -17.31
CA ASP A 72 24.96 4.89 -16.81
C ASP A 72 24.06 4.13 -15.82
N THR A 73 24.02 4.60 -14.57
CA THR A 73 23.16 4.06 -13.51
C THR A 73 21.76 4.64 -13.47
N ARG A 74 21.46 5.65 -14.28
CA ARG A 74 20.15 6.29 -14.29
C ARG A 74 19.06 5.30 -14.69
N CYS A 75 17.91 5.43 -14.03
CA CYS A 75 16.71 4.63 -14.22
C CYS A 75 16.37 4.50 -15.70
N ARG A 76 16.20 3.26 -16.17
CA ARG A 76 15.82 2.97 -17.56
C ARG A 76 14.45 3.51 -17.96
N ILE A 77 13.61 3.89 -16.99
CA ILE A 77 12.26 4.41 -17.23
C ILE A 77 12.25 5.94 -17.25
N CYS A 78 12.81 6.60 -16.24
CA CYS A 78 12.75 8.07 -16.14
C CYS A 78 14.03 8.79 -16.56
N GLY A 79 15.20 8.13 -16.53
CA GLY A 79 16.48 8.75 -16.87
C GLY A 79 16.99 9.80 -15.87
N GLU A 80 16.34 9.99 -14.72
CA GLU A 80 16.68 11.08 -13.78
C GLU A 80 17.53 10.63 -12.58
N LYS A 81 17.12 9.57 -11.90
CA LYS A 81 17.74 9.09 -10.65
C LYS A 81 18.40 7.74 -10.85
N ASP A 82 19.33 7.38 -9.97
CA ASP A 82 19.92 6.03 -9.96
C ASP A 82 18.85 4.94 -9.87
N GLU A 83 19.02 3.90 -10.68
CA GLU A 83 18.13 2.76 -10.70
C GLU A 83 18.43 1.81 -9.55
N HIS A 84 17.64 1.91 -8.49
CA HIS A 84 17.61 0.96 -7.39
C HIS A 84 16.16 0.58 -7.05
N ILE A 85 15.97 -0.43 -6.20
CA ILE A 85 14.63 -0.96 -5.91
C ILE A 85 13.70 0.06 -5.31
N ASP A 86 14.13 0.80 -4.29
CA ASP A 86 13.28 1.83 -3.69
C ASP A 86 12.82 2.88 -4.75
N HIS A 87 13.66 3.20 -5.75
CA HIS A 87 13.26 4.08 -6.86
C HIS A 87 12.23 3.41 -7.77
N ILE A 88 12.43 2.16 -8.18
CA ILE A 88 11.49 1.44 -9.05
C ILE A 88 10.12 1.26 -8.38
N VAL A 89 10.09 0.90 -7.10
CA VAL A 89 8.84 0.50 -6.43
C VAL A 89 7.99 1.67 -5.95
N ALA A 90 8.57 2.86 -5.72
CA ALA A 90 7.83 4.00 -5.20
C ALA A 90 8.41 5.39 -5.54
N GLY A 91 9.56 5.47 -6.22
CA GLY A 91 10.27 6.74 -6.46
C GLY A 91 10.33 7.21 -7.91
N CYS A 92 9.80 6.45 -8.87
CA CYS A 92 9.89 6.74 -10.29
C CYS A 92 8.59 7.40 -10.78
N SER A 93 8.63 8.71 -11.03
CA SER A 93 7.46 9.52 -11.39
C SER A 93 6.67 8.98 -12.60
N PRO A 94 7.31 8.50 -13.69
CA PRO A 94 6.57 7.92 -14.83
C PRO A 94 5.80 6.63 -14.51
N LEU A 95 6.16 5.92 -13.43
CA LEU A 95 5.43 4.70 -12.99
C LEU A 95 4.20 5.04 -12.13
N ALA A 96 4.13 6.25 -11.58
CA ALA A 96 3.06 6.67 -10.69
C ALA A 96 1.65 6.62 -11.31
N PRO A 97 1.39 7.23 -12.48
CA PRO A 97 0.01 7.33 -13.01
C PRO A 97 -0.59 5.99 -13.43
N LYS A 98 0.23 4.94 -13.61
CA LYS A 98 -0.25 3.61 -14.02
C LYS A 98 0.12 2.52 -13.02
N GLN A 99 1.40 2.19 -12.86
CA GLN A 99 1.82 1.03 -12.06
C GLN A 99 1.53 1.23 -10.57
N TYR A 100 1.83 2.41 -10.01
CA TYR A 100 1.55 2.66 -8.60
C TYR A 100 0.04 2.81 -8.36
N LEU A 101 -0.68 3.46 -9.28
CA LEU A 101 -2.14 3.57 -9.22
C LEU A 101 -2.84 2.20 -9.30
N GLU A 102 -2.37 1.28 -10.16
CA GLU A 102 -2.91 -0.09 -10.24
C GLU A 102 -2.68 -0.86 -8.93
N ARG A 103 -1.48 -0.77 -8.34
CA ARG A 103 -1.17 -1.38 -7.03
C ARG A 103 -2.09 -0.82 -5.94
N HIS A 104 -2.22 0.50 -5.89
CA HIS A 104 -3.10 1.21 -4.95
C HIS A 104 -4.55 0.76 -5.07
N ASN A 105 -5.08 0.73 -6.30
CA ASN A 105 -6.46 0.34 -6.55
C ASN A 105 -6.75 -1.11 -6.18
N ASP A 106 -5.80 -2.03 -6.36
CA ASP A 106 -5.98 -3.42 -5.95
C ASP A 106 -6.16 -3.55 -4.43
N VAL A 107 -5.36 -2.84 -3.64
CA VAL A 107 -5.50 -2.78 -2.17
C VAL A 107 -6.83 -2.15 -1.78
N ALA A 108 -7.18 -1.03 -2.41
CA ALA A 108 -8.41 -0.31 -2.16
C ALA A 108 -9.67 -1.14 -2.46
N LYS A 109 -9.68 -1.91 -3.56
CA LYS A 109 -10.79 -2.81 -3.91
C LYS A 109 -11.02 -3.91 -2.89
N ILE A 110 -9.95 -4.45 -2.30
CA ILE A 110 -10.08 -5.47 -1.23
C ILE A 110 -10.69 -4.83 0.02
N LEU A 111 -10.19 -3.66 0.41
CA LEU A 111 -10.72 -2.94 1.56
C LEU A 111 -12.19 -2.55 1.37
N TYR A 112 -12.54 -2.05 0.19
CA TYR A 112 -13.91 -1.67 -0.17
C TYR A 112 -14.87 -2.86 -0.05
N GLN A 113 -14.54 -4.00 -0.65
CA GLN A 113 -15.38 -5.21 -0.57
C GLN A 113 -15.56 -5.67 0.88
N ALA A 114 -14.53 -5.57 1.72
CA ALA A 114 -14.64 -5.94 3.11
C ALA A 114 -15.54 -4.99 3.92
N LEU A 115 -15.49 -3.70 3.64
CA LEU A 115 -16.38 -2.70 4.24
C LEU A 115 -17.83 -2.92 3.76
N ALA A 116 -18.04 -3.14 2.47
CA ALA A 116 -19.36 -3.43 1.89
C ALA A 116 -19.98 -4.69 2.51
N LYS A 117 -19.21 -5.77 2.61
CA LYS A 117 -19.65 -7.00 3.28
C LYS A 117 -19.98 -6.79 4.76
N LYS A 118 -19.15 -6.01 5.48
CA LYS A 118 -19.29 -5.81 6.93
C LYS A 118 -20.46 -4.90 7.29
N HIS A 119 -20.63 -3.79 6.56
CA HIS A 119 -21.53 -2.69 6.95
C HIS A 119 -22.76 -2.52 6.05
N LEU A 120 -22.75 -3.12 4.86
CA LEU A 120 -23.83 -3.00 3.87
C LEU A 120 -24.49 -4.34 3.52
N GLY A 121 -24.02 -5.45 4.11
CA GLY A 121 -24.62 -6.77 3.94
C GLY A 121 -24.38 -7.41 2.57
N GLU A 122 -23.40 -6.95 1.79
CA GLU A 122 -23.07 -7.58 0.51
C GLU A 122 -22.55 -9.02 0.70
N THR A 123 -23.16 -9.97 -0.01
CA THR A 123 -22.92 -11.42 0.20
C THR A 123 -21.99 -12.07 -0.84
N GLY A 124 -21.39 -11.30 -1.75
CA GLY A 124 -20.46 -11.80 -2.76
C GLY A 124 -19.07 -11.17 -2.64
N THR A 125 -18.02 -12.00 -2.66
CA THR A 125 -16.64 -11.51 -2.81
C THR A 125 -16.14 -11.94 -4.18
N GLN A 126 -15.67 -10.99 -4.98
CA GLN A 126 -15.06 -11.26 -6.27
C GLN A 126 -13.54 -11.09 -6.15
N PRO A 127 -12.75 -11.76 -7.03
CA PRO A 127 -11.34 -11.47 -7.13
C PRO A 127 -11.13 -9.97 -7.43
N TYR A 128 -10.33 -9.28 -6.61
CA TYR A 128 -10.17 -7.81 -6.67
C TYR A 128 -9.77 -7.30 -8.06
N TYR A 129 -9.01 -8.08 -8.82
CA TYR A 129 -8.57 -7.73 -10.18
C TYR A 129 -9.70 -7.78 -11.23
N LYS A 130 -10.85 -8.38 -10.91
CA LYS A 130 -12.07 -8.35 -11.74
C LYS A 130 -13.14 -7.41 -11.18
N TYR A 131 -12.98 -6.96 -9.94
CA TYR A 131 -13.97 -6.13 -9.26
C TYR A 131 -13.84 -4.66 -9.67
N THR A 132 -14.99 -4.02 -9.91
CA THR A 132 -15.10 -2.58 -10.13
C THR A 132 -16.05 -2.02 -9.08
N PRO A 133 -15.55 -1.28 -8.07
CA PRO A 133 -16.39 -0.72 -7.03
C PRO A 133 -17.40 0.28 -7.62
N PRO A 134 -18.68 0.21 -7.26
CA PRO A 134 -19.64 1.25 -7.62
C PRO A 134 -19.28 2.57 -6.92
N PRO A 135 -19.56 3.74 -7.54
CA PRO A 135 -19.22 5.04 -6.94
C PRO A 135 -19.89 5.31 -5.58
N VAL A 136 -21.06 4.72 -5.35
CA VAL A 136 -21.80 4.78 -4.10
C VAL A 136 -22.63 3.51 -3.92
N ILE A 137 -22.65 2.99 -2.69
CA ILE A 137 -23.65 2.04 -2.22
C ILE A 137 -24.27 2.65 -0.97
N GLU A 138 -25.59 2.55 -0.84
CA GLU A 138 -26.31 3.11 0.29
C GLU A 138 -27.42 2.17 0.72
N THR A 139 -27.50 1.93 2.02
CA THR A 139 -28.59 1.23 2.71
C THR A 139 -29.26 2.19 3.68
N GLU A 140 -30.29 1.73 4.41
CA GLU A 140 -30.92 2.52 5.47
C GLU A 140 -29.95 2.90 6.59
N THR A 141 -28.97 2.02 6.88
CA THR A 141 -28.06 2.15 8.02
C THR A 141 -26.67 2.68 7.64
N SER A 142 -26.23 2.50 6.39
CA SER A 142 -24.85 2.81 5.98
C SER A 142 -24.76 3.38 4.58
N ARG A 143 -23.66 4.10 4.31
CA ARG A 143 -23.31 4.61 2.97
C ARG A 143 -21.80 4.41 2.75
N LEU A 144 -21.43 3.96 1.54
CA LEU A 144 -20.04 3.73 1.15
C LEU A 144 -19.75 4.39 -0.19
N TYR A 145 -18.82 5.35 -0.21
CA TYR A 145 -18.33 6.02 -1.41
C TYR A 145 -16.99 5.42 -1.87
N TRP A 146 -16.78 5.42 -3.19
CA TRP A 146 -15.53 5.05 -3.84
C TRP A 146 -15.05 6.18 -4.76
N ASN A 147 -13.84 6.69 -4.54
CA ASN A 147 -13.18 7.71 -5.37
C ASN A 147 -14.12 8.84 -5.82
N ARG A 148 -15.00 9.28 -4.92
CA ARG A 148 -16.06 10.24 -5.22
C ARG A 148 -15.74 11.58 -4.58
N LYS A 149 -15.87 12.64 -5.37
CA LYS A 149 -15.79 14.01 -4.87
C LYS A 149 -16.91 14.29 -3.88
N ILE A 150 -16.53 14.69 -2.68
CA ILE A 150 -17.45 15.20 -1.66
C ILE A 150 -17.70 16.67 -1.94
N ILE A 151 -18.97 16.99 -2.21
CA ILE A 151 -19.42 18.37 -2.41
C ILE A 151 -19.47 19.04 -1.04
N THR A 152 -18.80 20.19 -0.92
CA THR A 152 -18.67 20.96 0.31
C THR A 152 -19.16 22.40 0.09
N ASP A 153 -19.70 23.04 1.13
CA ASP A 153 -20.19 24.43 1.02
C ASP A 153 -19.03 25.40 0.82
N ARG A 154 -17.87 25.08 1.41
CA ARG A 154 -16.62 25.83 1.25
C ARG A 154 -15.66 25.09 0.31
N PRO A 155 -14.79 25.81 -0.42
CA PRO A 155 -13.77 25.16 -1.23
C PRO A 155 -12.76 24.42 -0.34
N ILE A 156 -12.76 23.09 -0.43
CA ILE A 156 -11.77 22.21 0.22
C ILE A 156 -10.84 21.64 -0.85
N PRO A 157 -9.50 21.87 -0.76
CA PRO A 157 -8.56 21.41 -1.78
C PRO A 157 -8.54 19.89 -1.96
N ASN A 158 -8.64 19.14 -0.86
CA ASN A 158 -8.61 17.67 -0.86
C ASN A 158 -10.00 17.13 -0.47
N ASN A 159 -10.87 16.96 -1.47
CA ASN A 159 -12.23 16.47 -1.27
C ASN A 159 -12.57 15.20 -2.07
N ILE A 160 -11.56 14.45 -2.51
CA ILE A 160 -11.72 13.14 -3.15
C ILE A 160 -10.93 12.11 -2.36
N PRO A 161 -11.48 11.58 -1.24
CA PRO A 161 -10.89 10.44 -0.55
C PRO A 161 -11.02 9.16 -1.37
N ASP A 162 -10.16 8.17 -1.09
CA ASP A 162 -10.25 6.86 -1.73
C ASP A 162 -11.59 6.17 -1.39
N ILE A 163 -11.93 6.14 -0.11
CA ILE A 163 -13.17 5.55 0.40
C ILE A 163 -13.75 6.44 1.51
N VAL A 164 -15.08 6.59 1.54
CA VAL A 164 -15.77 7.21 2.68
C VAL A 164 -16.89 6.28 3.13
N LEU A 165 -16.84 5.85 4.40
CA LEU A 165 -17.89 5.03 5.02
C LEU A 165 -18.64 5.89 6.03
N THR A 166 -19.96 5.94 5.92
CA THR A 166 -20.84 6.58 6.89
C THR A 166 -21.76 5.54 7.50
N LEU A 167 -21.73 5.44 8.83
CA LEU A 167 -22.67 4.68 9.65
C LEU A 167 -23.70 5.67 10.20
N LYS A 168 -24.92 5.60 9.67
CA LYS A 168 -25.97 6.61 9.88
C LYS A 168 -26.52 6.59 11.30
N GLU A 169 -26.80 5.39 11.82
CA GLU A 169 -27.32 5.20 13.19
C GLU A 169 -26.31 5.69 14.24
N GLU A 170 -25.03 5.36 14.06
CA GLU A 170 -23.93 5.77 14.96
C GLU A 170 -23.53 7.24 14.76
N ARG A 171 -24.10 7.93 13.76
CA ARG A 171 -23.67 9.25 13.29
C ARG A 171 -22.13 9.35 13.20
N THR A 172 -21.51 8.32 12.62
CA THR A 172 -20.05 8.24 12.47
C THR A 172 -19.65 8.13 11.00
N THR A 173 -18.68 8.94 10.57
CA THR A 173 -18.10 8.85 9.22
C THR A 173 -16.59 8.60 9.30
N PHE A 174 -16.10 7.69 8.45
CA PHE A 174 -14.69 7.38 8.27
C PHE A 174 -14.25 7.84 6.88
N ILE A 175 -13.26 8.74 6.84
CA ILE A 175 -12.56 9.12 5.62
C ILE A 175 -11.32 8.22 5.54
N ILE A 176 -11.25 7.35 4.55
CA ILE A 176 -10.22 6.32 4.46
C ILE A 176 -9.34 6.65 3.25
N ASP A 177 -8.03 6.72 3.49
CA ASP A 177 -7.04 7.00 2.45
C ASP A 177 -5.90 5.99 2.53
N ILE A 178 -5.55 5.43 1.38
CA ILE A 178 -4.67 4.28 1.25
C ILE A 178 -3.31 4.76 0.74
N ALA A 179 -2.25 4.08 1.14
CA ALA A 179 -0.92 4.36 0.62
C ALA A 179 0.03 3.17 0.70
N GLU A 180 0.86 3.04 -0.34
CA GLU A 180 1.98 2.09 -0.40
C GLU A 180 3.35 2.79 -0.43
N PRO A 181 3.77 3.49 0.64
CA PRO A 181 5.03 4.23 0.67
C PRO A 181 6.24 3.30 0.83
N LEU A 182 7.43 3.86 0.64
CA LEU A 182 8.66 3.20 1.08
C LEU A 182 8.66 2.98 2.60
N PRO A 183 9.36 1.95 3.11
CA PRO A 183 9.39 1.64 4.54
C PRO A 183 9.85 2.82 5.40
N THR A 184 10.84 3.57 4.91
CA THR A 184 11.38 4.76 5.58
C THR A 184 10.37 5.90 5.72
N ASN A 185 9.32 5.91 4.88
CA ASN A 185 8.35 7.01 4.78
C ASN A 185 6.99 6.63 5.39
N ILE A 186 6.85 5.44 5.98
CA ILE A 186 5.57 4.96 6.52
C ILE A 186 5.00 5.93 7.57
N GLN A 187 5.84 6.39 8.50
CA GLN A 187 5.39 7.26 9.59
C GLN A 187 5.00 8.66 9.10
N THR A 188 5.81 9.25 8.20
CA THR A 188 5.54 10.56 7.62
C THR A 188 4.28 10.52 6.76
N THR A 189 4.15 9.51 5.90
CA THR A 189 2.95 9.29 5.06
C THR A 189 1.69 9.17 5.92
N HIS A 190 1.76 8.48 7.06
CA HIS A 190 0.63 8.37 7.98
C HIS A 190 0.17 9.73 8.51
N ALA A 191 1.11 10.59 8.92
CA ALA A 191 0.78 11.93 9.42
C ALA A 191 0.25 12.83 8.30
N GLU A 192 0.89 12.81 7.13
CA GLU A 192 0.48 13.56 5.95
C GLU A 192 -0.95 13.23 5.52
N LYS A 193 -1.30 11.93 5.49
CA LYS A 193 -2.65 11.46 5.11
C LYS A 193 -3.73 11.93 6.08
N ILE A 194 -3.44 11.95 7.39
CA ILE A 194 -4.37 12.52 8.38
C ILE A 194 -4.55 14.01 8.10
N ASN A 195 -3.44 14.77 8.07
CA ASN A 195 -3.47 16.22 7.92
C ASN A 195 -4.15 16.65 6.62
N LYS A 196 -3.95 15.90 5.53
CA LYS A 196 -4.56 16.15 4.21
C LYS A 196 -6.09 16.25 4.27
N TYR A 197 -6.76 15.41 5.06
CA TYR A 197 -8.22 15.34 5.11
C TYR A 197 -8.83 15.90 6.39
N LEU A 198 -8.04 16.44 7.33
CA LEU A 198 -8.59 17.13 8.50
C LEU A 198 -9.62 18.22 8.11
N PRO A 199 -9.35 19.12 7.14
CA PRO A 199 -10.34 20.12 6.74
C PRO A 199 -11.63 19.51 6.18
N LEU A 200 -11.53 18.42 5.42
CA LEU A 200 -12.70 17.71 4.89
C LEU A 200 -13.49 17.03 6.02
N SER A 201 -12.80 16.47 7.01
CA SER A 201 -13.39 15.83 8.18
C SER A 201 -14.27 16.81 8.96
N ASP A 202 -13.75 18.00 9.23
CA ASP A 202 -14.48 19.05 9.94
C ASP A 202 -15.71 19.54 9.14
N GLU A 203 -15.54 19.71 7.83
CA GLU A 203 -16.63 20.16 6.96
C GLU A 203 -17.73 19.10 6.80
N ILE A 204 -17.37 17.82 6.65
CA ILE A 204 -18.34 16.71 6.66
C ILE A 204 -19.08 16.66 8.00
N LYS A 205 -18.36 16.82 9.11
CA LYS A 205 -18.96 16.81 10.46
C LYS A 205 -20.05 17.86 10.59
N ARG A 206 -19.78 19.07 10.09
CA ARG A 206 -20.74 20.17 10.08
C ARG A 206 -21.91 19.92 9.12
N MET A 207 -21.61 19.60 7.87
CA MET A 207 -22.62 19.52 6.79
C MET A 207 -23.58 18.33 6.96
N TRP A 208 -23.08 17.19 7.41
CA TRP A 208 -23.88 15.98 7.61
C TRP A 208 -24.29 15.79 9.07
N GLU A 209 -24.02 16.79 9.91
CA GLU A 209 -24.29 16.81 11.35
C GLU A 209 -23.72 15.58 12.09
N MET A 210 -22.62 15.00 11.63
CA MET A 210 -22.08 13.77 12.22
C MET A 210 -21.65 14.01 13.68
N GLY A 211 -21.89 13.01 14.55
CA GLY A 211 -21.34 13.03 15.90
C GLY A 211 -19.82 12.89 15.88
N ASN A 212 -19.32 12.02 15.00
CA ASN A 212 -17.90 11.77 14.82
C ASN A 212 -17.51 11.67 13.34
N VAL A 213 -16.38 12.27 12.97
CA VAL A 213 -15.74 12.07 11.67
C VAL A 213 -14.26 11.84 11.92
N SER A 214 -13.69 10.78 11.34
CA SER A 214 -12.29 10.45 11.55
C SER A 214 -11.60 10.06 10.25
N VAL A 215 -10.34 10.51 10.11
CA VAL A 215 -9.47 10.12 9.01
C VAL A 215 -8.71 8.85 9.40
N ILE A 216 -8.82 7.81 8.58
CA ILE A 216 -8.25 6.49 8.80
C ILE A 216 -7.26 6.15 7.67
N PRO A 217 -5.95 6.42 7.86
CA PRO A 217 -4.94 5.95 6.94
C PRO A 217 -4.85 4.41 6.95
N VAL A 218 -4.85 3.81 5.76
CA VAL A 218 -4.57 2.39 5.57
C VAL A 218 -3.25 2.28 4.80
N ILE A 219 -2.17 2.02 5.53
CA ILE A 219 -0.81 2.06 5.00
C ILE A 219 -0.18 0.68 5.02
N ILE A 220 0.46 0.31 3.91
CA ILE A 220 1.24 -0.92 3.73
C ILE A 220 2.54 -0.53 3.06
N GLY A 221 3.70 -1.02 3.50
CA GLY A 221 4.96 -0.73 2.81
C GLY A 221 4.94 -1.25 1.37
N ALA A 222 5.58 -0.53 0.45
CA ALA A 222 5.69 -0.92 -0.95
C ALA A 222 6.30 -2.33 -1.13
N THR A 223 7.09 -2.78 -0.17
CA THR A 223 7.73 -4.10 -0.13
C THR A 223 7.09 -5.05 0.90
N GLY A 224 5.88 -4.74 1.38
CA GLY A 224 5.05 -5.64 2.20
C GLY A 224 5.15 -5.42 3.71
N GLU A 225 5.81 -4.37 4.17
CA GLU A 225 5.90 -4.03 5.60
C GLU A 225 4.53 -3.66 6.16
N ILE A 226 4.21 -4.16 7.35
CA ILE A 226 2.94 -3.91 8.03
C ILE A 226 3.16 -2.98 9.21
N PRO A 227 2.73 -1.71 9.13
CA PRO A 227 2.78 -0.80 10.27
C PRO A 227 1.85 -1.30 11.37
N ARG A 228 2.26 -1.22 12.64
CA ARG A 228 1.39 -1.56 13.78
C ARG A 228 0.10 -0.74 13.80
N LYS A 229 0.16 0.50 13.30
CA LYS A 229 -1.00 1.39 13.15
C LYS A 229 -2.06 0.83 12.18
N LEU A 230 -1.68 0.00 11.20
CA LEU A 230 -2.64 -0.63 10.30
C LEU A 230 -3.65 -1.49 11.07
N HIS A 231 -3.21 -2.25 12.07
CA HIS A 231 -4.11 -3.06 12.89
C HIS A 231 -5.15 -2.20 13.62
N LYS A 232 -4.73 -1.05 14.17
CA LYS A 232 -5.63 -0.08 14.80
C LYS A 232 -6.61 0.52 13.81
N SER A 233 -6.17 0.83 12.59
CA SER A 233 -7.05 1.32 11.51
C SER A 233 -8.12 0.28 11.16
N LEU A 234 -7.73 -0.99 10.99
CA LEU A 234 -8.66 -2.08 10.67
C LEU A 234 -9.65 -2.37 11.80
N GLU A 235 -9.20 -2.29 13.05
CA GLU A 235 -10.04 -2.41 14.24
C GLU A 235 -11.10 -1.30 14.31
N LYS A 236 -10.71 -0.04 14.08
CA LYS A 236 -11.65 1.10 14.02
C LYS A 236 -12.73 0.92 12.95
N LEU A 237 -12.38 0.29 11.83
CA LEU A 237 -13.30 -0.03 10.74
C LEU A 237 -14.13 -1.30 11.01
N GLN A 238 -13.94 -1.94 12.17
CA GLN A 238 -14.59 -3.18 12.59
C GLN A 238 -14.36 -4.34 11.60
N LEU A 239 -13.20 -4.35 10.95
CA LEU A 239 -12.83 -5.39 10.00
C LEU A 239 -12.10 -6.53 10.69
N HIS A 240 -12.18 -7.72 10.09
CA HIS A 240 -11.50 -8.90 10.62
C HIS A 240 -9.98 -8.67 10.66
N PRO A 241 -9.27 -8.92 11.79
CA PRO A 241 -7.87 -8.56 11.94
C PRO A 241 -6.95 -9.15 10.87
N LYS A 242 -7.24 -10.35 10.35
CA LYS A 242 -6.43 -11.01 9.30
C LYS A 242 -6.59 -10.43 7.89
N ILE A 243 -7.45 -9.43 7.67
CA ILE A 243 -7.61 -8.83 6.33
C ILE A 243 -6.31 -8.21 5.81
N TYR A 244 -5.41 -7.77 6.69
CA TYR A 244 -4.10 -7.24 6.27
C TYR A 244 -3.32 -8.23 5.39
N LEU A 245 -3.52 -9.54 5.55
CA LEU A 245 -2.84 -10.56 4.72
C LEU A 245 -3.25 -10.43 3.25
N GLN A 246 -4.53 -10.15 2.98
CA GLN A 246 -5.01 -9.96 1.61
C GLN A 246 -4.53 -8.63 1.03
N LEU A 247 -4.55 -7.56 1.84
CA LEU A 247 -4.05 -6.25 1.45
C LEU A 247 -2.54 -6.29 1.15
N GLN A 248 -1.76 -6.92 2.04
CA GLN A 248 -0.32 -7.15 1.89
C GLN A 248 -0.02 -7.92 0.62
N LYS A 249 -0.74 -9.02 0.37
CA LYS A 249 -0.58 -9.82 -0.83
C LYS A 249 -0.80 -8.99 -2.10
N ALA A 250 -1.85 -8.17 -2.14
CA ALA A 250 -2.11 -7.31 -3.28
C ALA A 250 -1.00 -6.27 -3.51
N ALA A 251 -0.53 -5.62 -2.44
CA ALA A 251 0.59 -4.69 -2.51
C ALA A 251 1.86 -5.35 -3.06
N LEU A 252 2.22 -6.53 -2.51
CA LEU A 252 3.39 -7.30 -2.95
C LEU A 252 3.28 -7.73 -4.43
N LEU A 253 2.13 -8.26 -4.85
CA LEU A 253 1.91 -8.63 -6.24
C LEU A 253 1.99 -7.43 -7.19
N GLY A 254 1.44 -6.27 -6.80
CA GLY A 254 1.58 -5.02 -7.54
C GLY A 254 3.03 -4.56 -7.68
N THR A 255 3.81 -4.71 -6.62
CA THR A 255 5.27 -4.44 -6.63
C THR A 255 6.00 -5.41 -7.55
N CYS A 256 5.71 -6.72 -7.49
CA CYS A 256 6.30 -7.69 -8.40
C CYS A 256 5.97 -7.38 -9.87
N ARG A 257 4.73 -7.00 -10.19
CA ARG A 257 4.35 -6.60 -11.56
C ARG A 257 5.15 -5.38 -12.03
N THR A 258 5.29 -4.38 -11.17
CA THR A 258 6.10 -3.19 -11.45
C THR A 258 7.56 -3.55 -11.74
N VAL A 259 8.19 -4.32 -10.84
CA VAL A 259 9.60 -4.70 -10.99
C VAL A 259 9.79 -5.60 -12.22
N ARG A 260 8.90 -6.56 -12.48
CA ARG A 260 8.96 -7.40 -13.71
C ARG A 260 8.83 -6.58 -14.97
N ARG A 261 7.97 -5.56 -14.99
CA ARG A 261 7.83 -4.67 -16.14
C ARG A 261 9.14 -3.92 -16.41
N VAL A 262 9.68 -3.25 -15.39
CA VAL A 262 10.92 -2.48 -15.53
C VAL A 262 12.09 -3.39 -15.90
N LEU A 263 12.26 -4.52 -15.21
CA LEU A 263 13.40 -5.41 -15.45
C LEU A 263 13.24 -6.28 -16.71
N GLY A 264 12.01 -6.65 -17.07
CA GLY A 264 11.72 -7.45 -18.25
C GLY A 264 11.76 -6.68 -19.58
N ASP A 265 11.61 -5.36 -19.57
CA ASP A 265 11.73 -4.51 -20.76
C ASP A 265 13.15 -4.51 -21.36
N GLU A 266 14.18 -5.00 -20.65
CA GLU A 266 15.53 -5.21 -21.22
C GLU A 266 15.55 -6.21 -22.39
N ASN A 267 14.59 -7.15 -22.45
CA ASN A 267 14.46 -8.10 -23.57
C ASN A 267 13.62 -7.57 -24.75
N ARG A 268 13.05 -6.36 -24.64
CA ARG A 268 12.28 -5.71 -25.72
C ARG A 268 13.04 -4.59 -26.44
N ILE A 269 14.25 -4.27 -25.98
CA ILE A 269 15.11 -3.20 -26.51
C ILE A 269 16.40 -3.79 -27.11
N ARG A 270 16.40 -5.09 -27.44
CA ARG A 270 17.46 -5.74 -28.24
C ARG A 270 16.90 -6.22 -29.56
#